data_AF-A0A502H2X7-F1
#
_entry.id   AF-A0A502H2X7-F1
#
_cell.length_a   1.000
_cell.length_b   1.000
_cell.length_c   1.000
_cell.angle_alpha   90.00
_cell.angle_beta   90.00
_cell.angle_gamma   90.00
#
_symmetry.space_group_name_H-M   'P 1'
#
loop_
_entity.id
_entity.type
_entity.pdbx_description
1 polymer ?
#
loop_
_entity_poly.entity_id
_entity_poly.type
_entity_poly.pdbx_seq_one_letter_code
_entity_poly.pdbx_strand_id
1 'polypeptide(L)'
;VAGGIWQQTIAIADKYYKPGKFTTFVAYEWTSAPHNQNMHRNVFFRDSKKVPALPFTALDSNKPEDLWGWMDDQRKQGNEVLAISHNANLSNGIMFPVDVDDRGRPIDAAWAETRMRNESLTEIHQVKGTSETYPDLSPNDEFANYEIMSFLIGLDNSTSKINGSYVRQAWQNGMALQEAKGFNPYKMGVVAASDSHNGVIPYAQNNNFGSHGFTDNTPELRLSGKKNSGMAALQTSTSGLAGVWAEENTRESIFDAMKRKEVYGTSGVRIPVRLFGGWGFDSTLWNEKDWVHAAYAKGVSMGGDLPAKPGKEAPSFVVWAVKDADDGNLDRIQIIKGWTKNGQTFEKIYDVAWSGDRQPDPATGKVPAVGSTVDISKATYTNTIGATELKKVWVDPDFDPAQHAFYYARVLQIPTPRWSTYDAAKLQVPPPADVSATVQERAWTSPIWYSPNAEDGKLTARGKTIDDLKTEGAKALTNEQLQAYVVGKTIKVRNTVTGQTFEIVYGNDGQRSVISVDGKPPSDGEYLNMLHGGQFGVPASYEIKDGHLVTTLGGSPFEATVFEQNGKYVAARSSEFGYVNYEVEAVK
;
A
#
# COMPACT_ATOMS: atom_id res chain seq x y z
N VAL A 1 10.80 -25.88 -26.99
CA VAL A 1 10.22 -26.41 -25.74
C VAL A 1 9.21 -25.44 -25.13
N ALA A 2 9.53 -24.14 -24.96
CA ALA A 2 8.63 -23.14 -24.36
C ALA A 2 7.25 -23.02 -25.03
N GLY A 3 7.18 -22.93 -26.36
CA GLY A 3 5.88 -22.87 -27.07
C GLY A 3 5.00 -24.11 -26.87
N GLY A 4 5.60 -25.29 -26.66
CA GLY A 4 4.84 -26.50 -26.35
C GLY A 4 4.18 -26.43 -24.96
N ILE A 5 4.90 -25.91 -23.96
CA ILE A 5 4.38 -25.73 -22.59
C ILE A 5 3.26 -24.69 -22.57
N TRP A 6 3.43 -23.57 -23.27
CA TRP A 6 2.40 -22.53 -23.36
C TRP A 6 1.08 -23.06 -23.95
N GLN A 7 1.16 -23.80 -25.06
CA GLN A 7 -0.01 -24.44 -25.66
C GLN A 7 -0.67 -25.48 -24.74
N GLN A 8 0.14 -26.22 -23.97
CA GLN A 8 -0.40 -27.14 -22.94
C GLN A 8 -1.12 -26.38 -21.82
N THR A 9 -0.58 -25.26 -21.34
CA THR A 9 -1.23 -24.41 -20.33
C THR A 9 -2.58 -23.89 -20.83
N ILE A 10 -2.65 -23.42 -22.08
CA ILE A 10 -3.90 -22.98 -22.71
C ILE A 10 -4.91 -24.13 -22.76
N ALA A 11 -4.50 -25.29 -23.25
CA ALA A 11 -5.38 -26.45 -23.36
C ALA A 11 -5.88 -26.93 -21.99
N ILE A 12 -5.04 -26.88 -20.94
CA ILE A 12 -5.42 -27.22 -19.56
C ILE A 12 -6.42 -26.20 -19.02
N ALA A 13 -6.15 -24.90 -19.18
CA ALA A 13 -7.07 -23.85 -18.75
C ALA A 13 -8.44 -24.06 -19.39
N ASP A 14 -8.50 -24.28 -20.71
CA ASP A 14 -9.76 -24.48 -21.43
C ASP A 14 -10.47 -25.79 -21.06
N LYS A 15 -9.73 -26.89 -20.88
CA LYS A 15 -10.29 -28.17 -20.46
C LYS A 15 -11.02 -28.08 -19.11
N TYR A 16 -10.48 -27.30 -18.17
CA TYR A 16 -11.03 -27.17 -16.82
C TYR A 16 -11.95 -25.96 -16.64
N TYR A 17 -12.08 -25.09 -17.65
CA TYR A 17 -13.02 -23.98 -17.59
C TYR A 17 -14.46 -24.51 -17.59
N LYS A 18 -15.15 -24.31 -16.46
CA LYS A 18 -16.55 -24.68 -16.25
C LYS A 18 -17.32 -23.42 -15.82
N PRO A 19 -17.78 -22.59 -16.78
CA PRO A 19 -18.53 -21.36 -16.49
C PRO A 19 -19.62 -21.60 -15.45
N GLY A 20 -19.77 -20.68 -14.49
CA GLY A 20 -20.71 -20.77 -13.39
C GLY A 20 -20.26 -21.67 -12.22
N LYS A 21 -19.16 -22.42 -12.36
CA LYS A 21 -18.67 -23.36 -11.33
C LYS A 21 -17.19 -23.19 -10.99
N PHE A 22 -16.33 -23.19 -12.00
CA PHE A 22 -14.88 -23.06 -11.84
C PHE A 22 -14.29 -22.33 -13.05
N THR A 23 -13.76 -21.13 -12.81
CA THR A 23 -13.15 -20.32 -13.85
C THR A 23 -11.63 -20.43 -13.78
N THR A 24 -11.02 -20.78 -14.91
CA THR A 24 -9.58 -20.76 -15.13
C THR A 24 -9.24 -19.56 -16.00
N PHE A 25 -8.02 -19.02 -15.87
CA PHE A 25 -7.50 -18.04 -16.82
C PHE A 25 -6.33 -18.62 -17.57
N VAL A 26 -6.17 -18.20 -18.83
CA VAL A 26 -4.86 -18.30 -19.48
C VAL A 26 -4.06 -17.12 -18.96
N ALA A 27 -2.99 -17.42 -18.23
CA ALA A 27 -2.16 -16.43 -17.56
C ALA A 27 -0.74 -16.96 -17.37
N TYR A 28 0.20 -16.04 -17.13
CA TYR A 28 1.59 -16.37 -16.83
C TYR A 28 2.23 -15.29 -15.97
N GLU A 29 3.34 -15.64 -15.32
CA GLU A 29 4.16 -14.68 -14.60
C GLU A 29 5.28 -14.14 -15.51
N TRP A 30 5.40 -12.82 -15.56
CA TRP A 30 6.58 -12.10 -16.05
C TRP A 30 7.53 -11.84 -14.89
N THR A 31 8.49 -12.74 -14.70
CA THR A 31 9.38 -12.84 -13.53
C THR A 31 10.63 -11.94 -13.67
N SER A 32 10.47 -10.62 -13.67
CA SER A 32 11.58 -9.65 -13.79
C SER A 32 12.19 -9.28 -12.43
N ALA A 33 13.50 -9.45 -12.26
CA ALA A 33 14.20 -9.09 -11.02
C ALA A 33 15.55 -8.39 -11.28
N PRO A 34 15.59 -7.22 -11.95
CA PRO A 34 16.83 -6.51 -12.24
C PRO A 34 17.62 -6.24 -10.96
N HIS A 35 18.89 -6.66 -10.91
CA HIS A 35 19.76 -6.51 -9.74
C HIS A 35 19.14 -7.04 -8.43
N ASN A 36 18.36 -8.13 -8.48
CA ASN A 36 17.67 -8.73 -7.34
C ASN A 36 16.52 -7.87 -6.76
N GLN A 37 16.02 -6.91 -7.52
CA GLN A 37 14.91 -6.04 -7.15
C GLN A 37 13.64 -6.54 -7.84
N ASN A 38 12.69 -7.07 -7.09
CA ASN A 38 11.53 -7.77 -7.64
C ASN A 38 10.60 -6.80 -8.37
N MET A 39 10.32 -7.11 -9.63
CA MET A 39 9.45 -6.36 -10.53
C MET A 39 8.48 -7.32 -11.24
N HIS A 40 7.97 -8.33 -10.54
CA HIS A 40 7.15 -9.35 -11.18
C HIS A 40 5.75 -8.83 -11.57
N ARG A 41 5.17 -9.41 -12.62
CA ARG A 41 3.77 -9.21 -13.01
C ARG A 41 3.09 -10.52 -13.34
N ASN A 42 1.86 -10.72 -12.86
CA ASN A 42 0.99 -11.77 -13.40
C ASN A 42 0.15 -11.19 -14.55
N VAL A 43 0.29 -11.76 -15.74
CA VAL A 43 -0.38 -11.32 -16.97
C VAL A 43 -1.57 -12.23 -17.26
N PHE A 44 -2.77 -11.64 -17.32
CA PHE A 44 -4.04 -12.34 -17.52
C PHE A 44 -4.66 -11.98 -18.86
N PHE A 45 -5.14 -12.99 -19.58
CA PHE A 45 -5.90 -12.79 -20.82
C PHE A 45 -7.40 -13.02 -20.58
N ARG A 46 -8.22 -12.12 -21.13
CA ARG A 46 -9.69 -12.22 -21.04
C ARG A 46 -10.25 -13.40 -21.82
N ASP A 47 -9.68 -13.70 -22.99
CA ASP A 47 -10.16 -14.74 -23.92
C ASP A 47 -9.02 -15.68 -24.31
N SER A 48 -9.14 -16.97 -23.99
CA SER A 48 -8.12 -17.97 -24.29
C SER A 48 -7.90 -18.22 -25.78
N LYS A 49 -8.84 -17.82 -26.64
CA LYS A 49 -8.77 -18.04 -28.09
C LYS A 49 -7.98 -16.97 -28.82
N LYS A 50 -7.72 -15.84 -28.16
CA LYS A 50 -7.02 -14.68 -28.74
C LYS A 50 -5.59 -14.52 -28.22
N VAL A 51 -5.14 -15.46 -27.41
CA VAL A 51 -3.81 -15.42 -26.80
C VAL A 51 -2.71 -15.57 -27.85
N PRO A 52 -1.56 -14.91 -27.66
CA PRO A 52 -0.46 -14.98 -28.60
C PRO A 52 0.16 -16.37 -28.66
N ALA A 53 0.83 -16.68 -29.77
CA ALA A 53 1.51 -17.97 -29.95
C ALA A 53 2.61 -18.22 -28.92
N LEU A 54 3.24 -17.14 -28.42
CA LEU A 54 4.21 -17.14 -27.32
C LEU A 54 3.95 -15.93 -26.40
N PRO A 55 4.11 -16.08 -25.07
CA PRO A 55 4.06 -14.96 -24.15
C PRO A 55 5.30 -14.06 -24.28
N PHE A 56 5.18 -12.77 -23.93
CA PHE A 56 6.32 -11.88 -23.72
C PHE A 56 6.82 -12.05 -22.29
N THR A 57 8.07 -12.45 -22.13
CA THR A 57 8.67 -12.88 -20.86
C THR A 57 9.79 -11.95 -20.41
N ALA A 58 10.28 -12.14 -19.18
CA ALA A 58 11.43 -11.38 -18.68
C ALA A 58 12.74 -11.67 -19.44
N LEU A 59 12.76 -12.72 -20.28
CA LEU A 59 13.87 -13.02 -21.20
C LEU A 59 13.86 -12.12 -22.45
N ASP A 60 12.70 -11.59 -22.82
CA ASP A 60 12.54 -10.67 -23.94
C ASP A 60 12.90 -9.23 -23.54
N SER A 61 12.42 -8.82 -22.37
CA SER A 61 12.86 -7.60 -21.67
C SER A 61 12.55 -7.69 -20.19
N ASN A 62 13.40 -7.11 -19.35
CA ASN A 62 13.17 -6.96 -17.91
C ASN A 62 12.50 -5.63 -17.54
N LYS A 63 12.05 -4.86 -18.54
CA LYS A 63 11.46 -3.52 -18.40
C LYS A 63 9.93 -3.54 -18.46
N PRO A 64 9.22 -3.00 -17.45
CA PRO A 64 7.76 -2.96 -17.47
C PRO A 64 7.18 -2.24 -18.68
N GLU A 65 7.82 -1.18 -19.15
CA GLU A 65 7.35 -0.38 -20.29
C GLU A 65 7.37 -1.17 -21.60
N ASP A 66 8.31 -2.11 -21.75
CA ASP A 66 8.36 -2.99 -22.93
C ASP A 66 7.24 -4.03 -22.87
N LEU A 67 6.96 -4.58 -21.67
CA LEU A 67 5.79 -5.43 -21.44
C LEU A 67 4.49 -4.68 -21.75
N TRP A 68 4.36 -3.44 -21.29
CA TRP A 68 3.18 -2.60 -21.54
C TRP A 68 3.00 -2.27 -23.01
N GLY A 69 4.10 -1.96 -23.72
CA GLY A 69 4.07 -1.76 -25.17
C GLY A 69 3.58 -2.99 -25.91
N TRP A 70 4.08 -4.18 -25.53
CA TRP A 70 3.60 -5.45 -26.07
C TRP A 70 2.12 -5.72 -25.75
N MET A 71 1.67 -5.42 -24.52
CA MET A 71 0.26 -5.55 -24.12
C MET A 71 -0.64 -4.61 -24.92
N ASP A 72 -0.20 -3.38 -25.22
CA ASP A 72 -0.92 -2.47 -26.10
C ASP A 72 -1.05 -3.04 -27.53
N ASP A 73 -0.02 -3.71 -28.04
CA ASP A 73 -0.11 -4.39 -29.34
C ASP A 73 -1.05 -5.60 -29.32
N GLN A 74 -1.16 -6.32 -28.19
CA GLN A 74 -2.18 -7.37 -28.01
C GLN A 74 -3.61 -6.78 -28.09
N ARG A 75 -3.86 -5.64 -27.42
CA ARG A 75 -5.17 -4.99 -27.47
C ARG A 75 -5.52 -4.47 -28.86
N LYS A 76 -4.55 -3.92 -29.61
CA LYS A 76 -4.75 -3.54 -31.03
C LYS A 76 -5.18 -4.72 -31.91
N GLN A 77 -4.76 -5.93 -31.56
CA GLN A 77 -5.15 -7.18 -32.23
C GLN A 77 -6.45 -7.79 -31.66
N GLY A 78 -7.12 -7.10 -30.74
CA GLY A 78 -8.39 -7.51 -30.14
C GLY A 78 -8.27 -8.49 -28.97
N ASN A 79 -7.06 -8.69 -28.43
CA ASN A 79 -6.80 -9.51 -27.25
C ASN A 79 -6.73 -8.62 -25.99
N GLU A 80 -7.78 -8.68 -25.17
CA GLU A 80 -7.82 -7.96 -23.89
C GLU A 80 -6.91 -8.63 -22.86
N VAL A 81 -5.98 -7.84 -22.32
CA VAL A 81 -4.94 -8.28 -21.39
C VAL A 81 -4.77 -7.25 -20.27
N LEU A 82 -4.50 -7.73 -19.05
CA LEU A 82 -4.09 -6.92 -17.91
C LEU A 82 -2.90 -7.57 -17.19
N ALA A 83 -2.14 -6.77 -16.47
CA ALA A 83 -1.06 -7.21 -15.61
C ALA A 83 -1.37 -6.83 -14.15
N ILE A 84 -0.91 -7.64 -13.22
CA ILE A 84 -0.97 -7.38 -11.78
C ILE A 84 0.46 -7.36 -11.25
N SER A 85 0.95 -6.20 -10.83
CA SER A 85 2.26 -6.07 -10.19
C SER A 85 2.28 -6.75 -8.82
N HIS A 86 3.38 -7.39 -8.45
CA HIS A 86 3.52 -8.03 -7.15
C HIS A 86 4.95 -8.02 -6.62
N ASN A 87 5.15 -8.43 -5.36
CA ASN A 87 6.42 -8.36 -4.63
C ASN A 87 6.99 -6.93 -4.46
N ALA A 88 6.10 -5.93 -4.30
CA ALA A 88 6.50 -4.53 -4.16
C ALA A 88 7.41 -4.30 -2.94
N ASN A 89 7.14 -4.96 -1.81
CA ASN A 89 7.98 -4.92 -0.60
C ASN A 89 9.42 -5.38 -0.84
N LEU A 90 9.66 -6.21 -1.86
CA LEU A 90 10.97 -6.74 -2.24
C LEU A 90 11.55 -6.08 -3.49
N SER A 91 10.98 -4.93 -3.89
CA SER A 91 11.36 -4.19 -5.10
C SER A 91 12.45 -3.15 -4.87
N ASN A 92 12.91 -2.93 -3.64
CA ASN A 92 13.89 -1.88 -3.32
C ASN A 92 13.48 -0.46 -3.76
N GLY A 93 12.18 -0.19 -3.79
CA GLY A 93 11.62 1.12 -4.12
C GLY A 93 11.36 1.36 -5.61
N ILE A 94 11.71 0.42 -6.49
CA ILE A 94 11.55 0.61 -7.94
C ILE A 94 10.18 0.19 -8.47
N MET A 95 9.30 -0.41 -7.65
CA MET A 95 7.93 -0.76 -8.08
C MET A 95 7.04 0.49 -8.23
N PHE A 96 7.20 1.47 -7.33
CA PHE A 96 6.39 2.70 -7.31
C PHE A 96 7.27 3.97 -7.36
N PRO A 97 8.03 4.18 -8.45
CA PRO A 97 8.89 5.36 -8.59
C PRO A 97 8.09 6.66 -8.71
N VAL A 98 8.57 7.76 -8.14
CA VAL A 98 7.88 9.07 -8.24
C VAL A 98 8.62 10.10 -9.10
N ASP A 99 9.91 9.87 -9.35
CA ASP A 99 10.79 10.80 -10.04
C ASP A 99 11.12 10.33 -11.46
N VAL A 100 11.75 9.16 -11.57
CA VAL A 100 12.18 8.58 -12.85
C VAL A 100 11.80 7.10 -12.96
N ASP A 101 11.56 6.66 -14.18
CA ASP A 101 11.39 5.25 -14.52
C ASP A 101 12.73 4.49 -14.47
N ASP A 102 12.68 3.19 -14.79
CA ASP A 102 13.84 2.33 -14.73
C ASP A 102 14.88 2.57 -15.86
N ARG A 103 14.58 3.50 -16.78
CA ARG A 103 15.47 4.03 -17.83
C ARG A 103 16.00 5.42 -17.48
N GLY A 104 15.64 5.97 -16.31
CA GLY A 104 16.02 7.31 -15.87
C GLY A 104 15.22 8.43 -16.54
N ARG A 105 14.10 8.12 -17.21
CA ARG A 105 13.21 9.14 -17.80
C ARG A 105 12.25 9.65 -16.73
N PRO A 106 11.93 10.94 -16.70
CA PRO A 106 10.97 11.47 -15.74
C PRO A 106 9.61 10.76 -15.80
N ILE A 107 9.02 10.50 -14.64
CA ILE A 107 7.62 10.05 -14.56
C ILE A 107 6.73 11.21 -14.99
N ASP A 108 5.93 10.98 -16.03
CA ASP A 108 5.02 11.95 -16.64
C ASP A 108 3.61 11.39 -16.86
N ALA A 109 2.73 12.19 -17.44
CA ALA A 109 1.36 11.81 -17.72
C ALA A 109 1.24 10.62 -18.69
N ALA A 110 2.14 10.50 -19.68
CA ALA A 110 2.10 9.42 -20.66
C ALA A 110 2.53 8.08 -20.03
N TRP A 111 3.53 8.11 -19.15
CA TRP A 111 3.94 6.95 -18.36
C TRP A 111 2.81 6.53 -17.40
N ALA A 112 2.20 7.48 -16.70
CA ALA A 112 1.10 7.22 -15.78
C ALA A 112 -0.12 6.60 -16.48
N GLU A 113 -0.50 7.12 -17.65
CA GLU A 113 -1.59 6.57 -18.46
C GLU A 113 -1.26 5.14 -18.93
N THR A 114 -0.04 4.93 -19.41
CA THR A 114 0.41 3.60 -19.88
C THR A 114 0.39 2.59 -18.75
N ARG A 115 0.88 2.94 -17.56
CA ARG A 115 0.78 2.07 -16.38
C ARG A 115 -0.68 1.78 -16.05
N MET A 116 -1.52 2.80 -15.88
CA MET A 116 -2.91 2.59 -15.46
C MET A 116 -3.75 1.80 -16.48
N ARG A 117 -3.40 1.86 -17.77
CA ARG A 117 -4.02 1.05 -18.82
C ARG A 117 -3.63 -0.43 -18.73
N ASN A 118 -2.44 -0.74 -18.21
CA ASN A 118 -1.88 -2.09 -18.18
C ASN A 118 -1.95 -2.76 -16.80
N GLU A 119 -1.72 -2.01 -15.73
CA GLU A 119 -1.59 -2.46 -14.34
C GLU A 119 -2.65 -1.78 -13.47
N SER A 120 -3.92 -2.20 -13.60
CA SER A 120 -5.01 -1.64 -12.79
C SER A 120 -5.06 -2.17 -11.36
N LEU A 121 -4.32 -3.25 -11.08
CA LEU A 121 -4.29 -3.94 -9.80
C LEU A 121 -2.85 -4.19 -9.37
N THR A 122 -2.62 -4.18 -8.07
CA THR A 122 -1.36 -4.63 -7.45
C THR A 122 -1.64 -5.63 -6.34
N GLU A 123 -0.73 -6.55 -6.11
CA GLU A 123 -0.80 -7.45 -4.97
C GLU A 123 -0.40 -6.73 -3.68
N ILE A 124 -1.23 -6.84 -2.65
CA ILE A 124 -1.02 -6.24 -1.32
C ILE A 124 -0.49 -7.26 -0.30
N HIS A 125 -0.66 -8.56 -0.55
CA HIS A 125 -0.21 -9.63 0.36
C HIS A 125 0.07 -10.92 -0.39
N GLN A 126 1.16 -11.59 0.00
CA GLN A 126 1.52 -12.95 -0.40
C GLN A 126 2.42 -13.63 0.63
N VAL A 127 2.93 -14.82 0.32
CA VAL A 127 3.73 -15.65 1.24
C VAL A 127 4.99 -14.94 1.78
N LYS A 128 5.62 -14.08 0.98
CA LYS A 128 6.74 -13.19 1.30
C LYS A 128 6.26 -11.87 1.94
N GLY A 129 5.16 -11.90 2.69
CA GLY A 129 4.65 -10.81 3.51
C GLY A 129 3.69 -9.83 2.82
N THR A 130 3.27 -8.82 3.58
CA THR A 130 2.39 -7.74 3.10
C THR A 130 3.17 -6.55 2.52
N SER A 131 2.56 -5.91 1.53
CA SER A 131 2.96 -4.64 0.93
C SER A 131 1.93 -3.53 1.22
N GLU A 132 0.99 -3.68 2.16
CA GLU A 132 0.01 -2.63 2.50
C GLU A 132 0.73 -1.34 2.91
N THR A 133 1.47 -1.39 4.01
CA THR A 133 2.25 -0.29 4.59
C THR A 133 3.38 -0.87 5.43
N TYR A 134 4.18 0.01 6.05
CA TYR A 134 5.27 -0.32 6.95
C TYR A 134 5.21 0.59 8.19
N PRO A 135 5.67 0.16 9.38
CA PRO A 135 5.61 0.99 10.60
C PRO A 135 6.23 2.39 10.44
N ASP A 136 7.34 2.54 9.73
CA ASP A 136 7.97 3.85 9.48
C ASP A 136 7.17 4.74 8.52
N LEU A 137 6.30 4.16 7.69
CA LEU A 137 5.40 4.89 6.78
C LEU A 137 4.07 5.25 7.45
N SER A 138 3.55 4.35 8.28
CA SER A 138 2.26 4.47 8.97
C SER A 138 2.40 4.23 10.48
N PRO A 139 3.15 5.07 11.21
CA PRO A 139 3.49 4.82 12.62
C PRO A 139 2.35 5.06 13.60
N ASN A 140 1.32 5.79 13.17
CA ASN A 140 0.09 5.95 13.94
C ASN A 140 -0.89 4.77 13.74
N ASP A 141 -0.54 3.82 12.87
CA ASP A 141 -1.27 2.58 12.61
C ASP A 141 -0.71 1.44 13.46
N GLU A 142 -1.40 1.07 14.54
CA GLU A 142 -0.98 -0.06 15.37
C GLU A 142 -0.97 -1.43 14.66
N PHE A 143 -1.51 -1.51 13.44
CA PHE A 143 -1.56 -2.74 12.63
C PHE A 143 -0.63 -2.72 11.42
N ALA A 144 0.24 -1.70 11.27
CA ALA A 144 1.20 -1.56 10.17
C ALA A 144 2.35 -2.58 10.18
N ASN A 145 2.53 -3.35 11.26
CA ASN A 145 3.62 -4.32 11.40
C ASN A 145 3.22 -5.77 11.02
N TYR A 146 2.12 -5.94 10.28
CA TYR A 146 1.58 -7.27 9.98
C TYR A 146 2.44 -8.04 8.97
N GLU A 147 2.99 -9.19 9.37
CA GLU A 147 3.71 -10.14 8.49
C GLU A 147 4.64 -9.44 7.47
N ILE A 148 5.45 -8.50 7.98
CA ILE A 148 6.36 -7.70 7.16
C ILE A 148 7.60 -8.51 6.79
N MET A 149 7.95 -8.45 5.51
CA MET A 149 9.19 -9.01 4.98
C MET A 149 9.82 -8.00 4.04
N SER A 150 11.07 -7.63 4.32
CA SER A 150 11.77 -6.56 3.58
C SER A 150 13.24 -6.92 3.35
N PHE A 151 13.51 -7.71 2.31
CA PHE A 151 14.86 -8.05 1.85
C PHE A 151 14.90 -8.22 0.33
N LEU A 152 16.09 -8.30 -0.25
CA LEU A 152 16.28 -8.56 -1.68
C LEU A 152 16.57 -10.04 -1.89
N ILE A 153 15.70 -10.71 -2.66
CA ILE A 153 15.81 -12.15 -2.93
C ILE A 153 17.12 -12.43 -3.65
N GLY A 154 17.87 -13.43 -3.17
CA GLY A 154 19.17 -13.80 -3.74
C GLY A 154 20.36 -12.99 -3.21
N LEU A 155 20.13 -12.02 -2.32
CA LEU A 155 21.17 -11.29 -1.61
C LEU A 155 21.01 -11.46 -0.10
N ASP A 156 21.85 -12.30 0.50
CA ASP A 156 21.86 -12.53 1.95
C ASP A 156 22.15 -11.23 2.72
N ASN A 157 21.44 -11.05 3.84
CA ASN A 157 21.56 -9.89 4.74
C ASN A 157 21.31 -8.54 4.05
N SER A 158 20.49 -8.52 3.00
CA SER A 158 20.01 -7.31 2.36
C SER A 158 18.70 -6.82 2.98
N THR A 159 18.42 -5.54 2.82
CA THR A 159 17.14 -4.93 3.20
C THR A 159 16.63 -4.14 2.01
N SER A 160 15.34 -4.32 1.68
CA SER A 160 14.68 -3.54 0.63
C SER A 160 14.40 -2.12 1.14
N LYS A 161 14.61 -1.10 0.30
CA LYS A 161 14.18 0.26 0.62
C LYS A 161 12.67 0.31 0.85
N ILE A 162 12.26 1.05 1.88
CA ILE A 162 10.86 1.19 2.26
C ILE A 162 10.13 2.09 1.26
N ASN A 163 10.70 3.26 0.93
CA ASN A 163 10.05 4.19 0.01
C ASN A 163 9.96 3.61 -1.40
N GLY A 164 8.77 3.68 -2.00
CA GLY A 164 8.49 3.13 -3.34
C GLY A 164 8.18 1.63 -3.35
N SER A 165 8.11 0.98 -2.18
CA SER A 165 7.88 -0.47 -2.04
C SER A 165 6.52 -0.84 -1.44
N TYR A 166 5.72 0.12 -0.96
CA TYR A 166 4.44 -0.14 -0.28
C TYR A 166 3.26 0.55 -0.96
N VAL A 167 2.14 -0.16 -1.02
CA VAL A 167 0.96 0.20 -1.82
C VAL A 167 0.25 1.43 -1.27
N ARG A 168 0.09 1.56 0.06
CA ARG A 168 -0.53 2.74 0.68
C ARG A 168 0.24 4.01 0.37
N GLN A 169 1.58 3.94 0.43
CA GLN A 169 2.44 5.05 0.04
C GLN A 169 2.33 5.35 -1.46
N ALA A 170 2.23 4.33 -2.31
CA ALA A 170 2.02 4.54 -3.74
C ALA A 170 0.71 5.32 -4.00
N TRP A 171 -0.38 4.99 -3.31
CA TRP A 171 -1.64 5.75 -3.39
C TRP A 171 -1.51 7.21 -2.95
N GLN A 172 -0.82 7.43 -1.83
CA GLN A 172 -0.52 8.77 -1.32
C GLN A 172 0.29 9.58 -2.33
N ASN A 173 1.40 9.02 -2.82
CA ASN A 173 2.27 9.68 -3.79
C ASN A 173 1.57 9.92 -5.12
N GLY A 174 0.78 8.96 -5.61
CA GLY A 174 0.04 9.11 -6.86
C GLY A 174 -1.00 10.23 -6.79
N MET A 175 -1.65 10.37 -5.64
CA MET A 175 -2.59 11.46 -5.37
C MET A 175 -1.89 12.83 -5.25
N ALA A 176 -0.72 12.89 -4.59
CA ALA A 176 0.07 14.12 -4.53
C ALA A 176 0.65 14.53 -5.90
N LEU A 177 1.06 13.57 -6.73
CA LEU A 177 1.40 13.80 -8.14
C LEU A 177 0.19 14.30 -8.94
N GLN A 178 -1.01 13.83 -8.63
CA GLN A 178 -2.24 14.30 -9.27
C GLN A 178 -2.49 15.78 -8.97
N GLU A 179 -2.35 16.19 -7.71
CA GLU A 179 -2.48 17.60 -7.29
C GLU A 179 -1.38 18.46 -7.94
N ALA A 180 -0.13 18.03 -7.87
CA ALA A 180 1.03 18.82 -8.29
C ALA A 180 1.22 18.89 -9.81
N LYS A 181 0.99 17.77 -10.51
CA LYS A 181 1.38 17.56 -11.92
C LYS A 181 0.23 17.11 -12.83
N GLY A 182 -0.96 16.84 -12.28
CA GLY A 182 -2.16 16.52 -13.06
C GLY A 182 -2.30 15.06 -13.50
N PHE A 183 -1.47 14.14 -12.99
CA PHE A 183 -1.55 12.71 -13.31
C PHE A 183 -1.35 11.82 -12.09
N ASN A 184 -1.95 10.63 -12.08
CA ASN A 184 -1.84 9.65 -10.99
C ASN A 184 -1.48 8.26 -11.55
N PRO A 185 -0.23 7.80 -11.41
CA PRO A 185 0.20 6.48 -11.90
C PRO A 185 -0.21 5.32 -10.98
N TYR A 186 -0.74 5.60 -9.80
CA TYR A 186 -0.95 4.62 -8.73
C TYR A 186 -2.42 4.50 -8.34
N LYS A 187 -3.36 4.89 -9.19
CA LYS A 187 -4.80 4.75 -8.94
C LYS A 187 -5.32 3.32 -9.08
N MET A 188 -4.58 2.37 -8.51
CA MET A 188 -4.77 0.92 -8.65
C MET A 188 -5.67 0.37 -7.54
N GLY A 189 -6.29 -0.77 -7.82
CA GLY A 189 -6.95 -1.61 -6.83
C GLY A 189 -5.98 -2.64 -6.27
N VAL A 190 -6.46 -3.50 -5.40
CA VAL A 190 -5.64 -4.54 -4.78
C VAL A 190 -6.18 -5.94 -4.99
N VAL A 191 -5.25 -6.88 -5.06
CA VAL A 191 -5.47 -8.31 -4.85
C VAL A 191 -4.58 -8.79 -3.73
N ALA A 192 -4.83 -10.00 -3.22
CA ALA A 192 -3.80 -10.79 -2.56
C ALA A 192 -3.69 -12.11 -3.31
N ALA A 193 -2.51 -12.72 -3.33
CA ALA A 193 -2.34 -14.02 -3.95
C ALA A 193 -1.34 -14.86 -3.16
N SER A 194 -1.07 -16.06 -3.68
CA SER A 194 -0.27 -17.02 -2.95
C SER A 194 1.21 -16.76 -3.04
N ASP A 195 1.68 -16.43 -4.25
CA ASP A 195 3.09 -16.48 -4.67
C ASP A 195 3.77 -17.80 -4.20
N SER A 196 2.98 -18.88 -4.20
CA SER A 196 3.42 -20.21 -3.79
C SER A 196 4.06 -20.91 -4.98
N HIS A 197 5.22 -21.50 -4.77
CA HIS A 197 5.94 -22.28 -5.77
C HIS A 197 5.53 -23.77 -5.74
N ASN A 198 4.35 -24.05 -5.19
CA ASN A 198 3.70 -25.37 -5.15
C ASN A 198 2.50 -25.43 -6.11
N GLY A 199 2.13 -26.63 -6.56
CA GLY A 199 0.93 -26.84 -7.37
C GLY A 199 -0.40 -26.70 -6.60
N VAL A 200 -0.34 -26.55 -5.28
CA VAL A 200 -1.46 -26.30 -4.36
C VAL A 200 -1.05 -25.23 -3.35
N ILE A 201 -2.02 -24.47 -2.83
CA ILE A 201 -1.77 -23.23 -2.09
C ILE A 201 -2.05 -23.41 -0.59
N PRO A 202 -1.09 -23.11 0.30
CA PRO A 202 -1.29 -23.12 1.76
C PRO A 202 -1.77 -21.75 2.28
N TYR A 203 -3.07 -21.47 2.19
CA TYR A 203 -3.63 -20.18 2.62
C TYR A 203 -4.07 -20.15 4.08
N ALA A 204 -4.24 -21.30 4.75
CA ALA A 204 -4.76 -21.38 6.12
C ALA A 204 -3.65 -21.68 7.14
N GLN A 205 -3.66 -20.97 8.27
CA GLN A 205 -2.66 -21.14 9.33
C GLN A 205 -2.63 -22.56 9.91
N ASN A 206 -3.82 -23.16 10.13
CA ASN A 206 -3.98 -24.50 10.72
C ASN A 206 -3.59 -25.66 9.78
N ASN A 207 -3.41 -25.38 8.49
CA ASN A 207 -3.10 -26.39 7.46
C ASN A 207 -2.01 -25.87 6.50
N ASN A 208 -1.04 -25.12 7.03
CA ASN A 208 0.11 -24.69 6.26
C ASN A 208 1.04 -25.88 5.98
N PHE A 209 1.35 -26.12 4.71
CA PHE A 209 2.27 -27.17 4.27
C PHE A 209 3.51 -26.62 3.56
N GLY A 210 3.76 -25.31 3.68
CA GLY A 210 4.89 -24.63 3.03
C GLY A 210 4.60 -24.25 1.59
N SER A 211 5.40 -23.34 1.04
CA SER A 211 5.21 -22.72 -0.27
C SER A 211 6.36 -22.94 -1.25
N HIS A 212 7.43 -23.62 -0.85
CA HIS A 212 8.68 -23.77 -1.61
C HIS A 212 9.15 -25.24 -1.70
N GLY A 213 8.23 -26.19 -1.59
CA GLY A 213 8.47 -27.62 -1.77
C GLY A 213 9.57 -28.16 -0.85
N PHE A 214 10.68 -28.62 -1.44
CA PHE A 214 11.76 -29.30 -0.70
C PHE A 214 12.41 -28.47 0.42
N THR A 215 12.18 -27.16 0.47
CA THR A 215 12.72 -26.30 1.53
C THR A 215 11.80 -26.15 2.74
N ASP A 216 10.50 -26.46 2.61
CA ASP A 216 9.49 -26.19 3.64
C ASP A 216 8.31 -27.20 3.67
N ASN A 217 8.47 -28.38 3.07
CA ASN A 217 7.42 -29.40 2.97
C ASN A 217 7.16 -30.19 4.27
N THR A 218 8.03 -30.11 5.28
CA THR A 218 7.78 -30.71 6.62
C THR A 218 7.79 -29.66 7.73
N PRO A 219 7.08 -29.90 8.85
CA PRO A 219 7.10 -29.00 10.01
C PRO A 219 8.52 -28.70 10.52
N GLU A 220 9.40 -29.71 10.56
CA GLU A 220 10.79 -29.55 11.02
C GLU A 220 11.56 -28.61 10.09
N LEU A 221 11.38 -28.75 8.78
CA LEU A 221 12.03 -27.87 7.80
C LEU A 221 11.49 -26.44 7.88
N ARG A 222 10.17 -26.26 8.05
CA ARG A 222 9.57 -24.92 8.20
C ARG A 222 10.06 -24.20 9.45
N LEU A 223 10.19 -24.90 10.56
CA LEU A 223 10.67 -24.33 11.82
C LEU A 223 12.20 -24.20 11.89
N SER A 224 12.94 -24.83 10.97
CA SER A 224 14.42 -24.85 11.03
C SER A 224 15.09 -23.49 10.84
N GLY A 225 14.35 -22.47 10.38
CA GLY A 225 14.92 -21.17 10.02
C GLY A 225 15.86 -21.22 8.81
N LYS A 226 15.92 -22.35 8.09
CA LYS A 226 16.74 -22.51 6.90
C LYS A 226 16.35 -21.47 5.86
N LYS A 227 17.37 -20.82 5.29
CA LYS A 227 17.20 -19.82 4.24
C LYS A 227 17.17 -20.47 2.86
N ASN A 228 16.28 -19.98 2.00
CA ASN A 228 16.23 -20.28 0.57
C ASN A 228 16.28 -18.94 -0.19
N SER A 229 17.35 -18.69 -0.94
CA SER A 229 17.57 -17.42 -1.65
C SER A 229 17.44 -16.18 -0.74
N GLY A 230 18.01 -16.24 0.46
CA GLY A 230 17.92 -15.20 1.51
C GLY A 230 16.66 -15.25 2.38
N MET A 231 15.61 -15.97 1.96
CA MET A 231 14.33 -16.07 2.67
C MET A 231 14.33 -17.17 3.72
N ALA A 232 14.15 -16.84 5.00
CA ALA A 232 13.90 -17.84 6.02
C ALA A 232 12.44 -18.31 5.97
N ALA A 233 12.21 -19.62 5.86
CA ALA A 233 10.85 -20.18 5.83
C ALA A 233 10.00 -19.73 7.03
N LEU A 234 10.63 -19.60 8.20
CA LEU A 234 9.99 -19.15 9.43
C LEU A 234 9.38 -17.73 9.35
N GLN A 235 10.01 -16.85 8.56
CA GLN A 235 9.56 -15.47 8.35
C GLN A 235 8.45 -15.35 7.30
N THR A 236 8.17 -16.42 6.56
CA THR A 236 7.11 -16.40 5.56
C THR A 236 5.73 -16.41 6.21
N SER A 237 4.80 -15.69 5.61
CA SER A 237 3.38 -15.71 5.96
C SER A 237 2.67 -16.88 5.28
N THR A 238 1.39 -17.06 5.58
CA THR A 238 0.51 -17.85 4.71
C THR A 238 0.26 -17.10 3.40
N SER A 239 -0.09 -17.85 2.36
CA SER A 239 -0.54 -17.29 1.09
C SER A 239 -1.83 -16.47 1.23
N GLY A 240 -1.97 -15.39 0.46
CA GLY A 240 -3.19 -14.59 0.39
C GLY A 240 -4.22 -15.10 -0.62
N LEU A 241 -5.42 -14.50 -0.61
CA LEU A 241 -6.50 -14.78 -1.56
C LEU A 241 -7.10 -13.48 -2.13
N ALA A 242 -7.47 -13.52 -3.42
CA ALA A 242 -8.20 -12.43 -4.07
C ALA A 242 -9.71 -12.72 -4.03
N GLY A 243 -10.49 -11.74 -3.59
CA GLY A 243 -11.95 -11.73 -3.75
C GLY A 243 -12.36 -10.78 -4.86
N VAL A 244 -13.11 -11.27 -5.85
CA VAL A 244 -13.57 -10.49 -7.01
C VAL A 244 -15.09 -10.46 -7.02
N TRP A 245 -15.68 -9.26 -6.97
CA TRP A 245 -17.13 -9.11 -7.11
C TRP A 245 -17.49 -9.01 -8.59
N ALA A 246 -18.00 -10.11 -9.14
CA ALA A 246 -18.36 -10.25 -10.54
C ALA A 246 -19.85 -10.61 -10.69
N GLU A 247 -20.46 -10.23 -11.81
CA GLU A 247 -21.88 -10.52 -12.08
C GLU A 247 -22.12 -12.02 -12.31
N GLU A 248 -21.15 -12.66 -12.98
CA GLU A 248 -21.12 -14.09 -13.26
C GLU A 248 -19.74 -14.69 -12.98
N ASN A 249 -19.70 -16.01 -12.72
CA ASN A 249 -18.46 -16.79 -12.63
C ASN A 249 -18.02 -17.24 -14.05
N THR A 250 -17.66 -16.26 -14.88
CA THR A 250 -17.10 -16.44 -16.23
C THR A 250 -15.76 -15.70 -16.34
N ARG A 251 -14.93 -16.06 -17.33
CA ARG A 251 -13.63 -15.38 -17.52
C ARG A 251 -13.83 -13.90 -17.80
N GLU A 252 -14.79 -13.60 -18.66
CA GLU A 252 -15.17 -12.27 -19.09
C GLU A 252 -15.62 -11.42 -17.91
N SER A 253 -16.61 -11.90 -17.14
CA SER A 253 -17.17 -11.16 -16.01
C SER A 253 -16.14 -10.93 -14.89
N ILE A 254 -15.31 -11.94 -14.58
CA ILE A 254 -14.25 -11.82 -13.56
C ILE A 254 -13.13 -10.88 -14.05
N PHE A 255 -12.74 -10.96 -15.33
CA PHE A 255 -11.75 -10.05 -15.91
C PHE A 255 -12.25 -8.61 -15.90
N ASP A 256 -13.50 -8.38 -16.30
CA ASP A 256 -14.09 -7.06 -16.32
C ASP A 256 -14.22 -6.49 -14.89
N ALA A 257 -14.44 -7.35 -13.88
CA ALA A 257 -14.40 -6.99 -12.46
C ALA A 257 -13.00 -6.58 -11.99
N MET A 258 -11.97 -7.33 -12.39
CA MET A 258 -10.57 -6.97 -12.15
C MET A 258 -10.20 -5.63 -12.80
N LYS A 259 -10.63 -5.41 -14.04
CA LYS A 259 -10.36 -4.17 -14.80
C LYS A 259 -11.02 -2.95 -14.16
N ARG A 260 -12.27 -3.08 -13.67
CA ARG A 260 -12.93 -2.00 -12.91
C ARG A 260 -12.48 -1.89 -11.45
N LYS A 261 -11.57 -2.75 -10.99
CA LYS A 261 -10.97 -2.77 -9.64
C LYS A 261 -11.95 -3.10 -8.52
N GLU A 262 -13.03 -3.81 -8.82
CA GLU A 262 -13.98 -4.27 -7.81
C GLU A 262 -13.48 -5.57 -7.14
N VAL A 263 -12.32 -5.43 -6.51
CA VAL A 263 -11.50 -6.52 -6.00
C VAL A 263 -10.99 -6.16 -4.60
N TYR A 264 -10.76 -7.17 -3.78
CA TYR A 264 -10.13 -7.05 -2.48
C TYR A 264 -9.15 -8.20 -2.25
N GLY A 265 -8.16 -7.98 -1.40
CA GLY A 265 -7.22 -9.00 -0.95
C GLY A 265 -7.52 -9.48 0.46
N THR A 266 -7.17 -10.72 0.77
CA THR A 266 -7.14 -11.24 2.15
C THR A 266 -5.80 -11.90 2.44
N SER A 267 -5.42 -11.95 3.71
CA SER A 267 -4.14 -12.54 4.14
C SER A 267 -4.11 -14.07 4.18
N GLY A 268 -5.23 -14.71 3.79
CA GLY A 268 -5.36 -16.17 3.69
C GLY A 268 -6.76 -16.67 4.05
N VAL A 269 -7.47 -15.94 4.92
CA VAL A 269 -8.85 -16.23 5.33
C VAL A 269 -9.87 -15.70 4.32
N ARG A 270 -11.01 -16.38 4.18
CA ARG A 270 -12.08 -16.08 3.23
C ARG A 270 -13.10 -15.08 3.78
N ILE A 271 -12.63 -13.95 4.33
CA ILE A 271 -13.50 -12.84 4.77
C ILE A 271 -14.14 -12.19 3.53
N PRO A 272 -15.46 -12.27 3.32
CA PRO A 272 -16.13 -11.48 2.30
C PRO A 272 -16.25 -10.04 2.79
N VAL A 273 -15.83 -9.07 1.97
CA VAL A 273 -15.94 -7.64 2.30
C VAL A 273 -16.50 -6.85 1.13
N ARG A 274 -17.37 -5.88 1.44
CA ARG A 274 -17.89 -4.88 0.50
C ARG A 274 -17.68 -3.48 1.04
N LEU A 275 -17.32 -2.57 0.14
CA LEU A 275 -17.22 -1.15 0.38
C LEU A 275 -17.92 -0.42 -0.77
N PHE A 276 -18.84 0.47 -0.43
CA PHE A 276 -19.46 1.42 -1.34
C PHE A 276 -19.26 2.83 -0.80
N GLY A 277 -19.19 3.80 -1.70
CA GLY A 277 -19.05 5.22 -1.40
C GLY A 277 -20.02 6.05 -2.22
N GLY A 278 -20.61 7.07 -1.63
CA GLY A 278 -21.59 7.90 -2.30
C GLY A 278 -22.05 9.08 -1.45
N TRP A 279 -22.97 9.85 -1.98
CA TRP A 279 -23.53 11.02 -1.33
C TRP A 279 -24.90 10.67 -0.77
N GLY A 280 -25.05 10.66 0.56
CA GLY A 280 -26.34 10.42 1.21
C GLY A 280 -26.69 8.95 1.48
N PHE A 281 -25.72 8.05 1.64
CA PHE A 281 -25.97 6.80 2.35
C PHE A 281 -26.29 7.10 3.81
N ASP A 282 -27.31 6.42 4.31
CA ASP A 282 -27.69 6.44 5.72
C ASP A 282 -28.07 5.02 6.19
N SER A 283 -28.39 4.89 7.48
CA SER A 283 -28.74 3.60 8.07
C SER A 283 -30.04 2.98 7.56
N THR A 284 -30.90 3.73 6.85
CA THR A 284 -32.13 3.18 6.26
C THR A 284 -31.84 2.20 5.14
N LEU A 285 -30.64 2.25 4.54
CA LEU A 285 -30.17 1.28 3.55
C LEU A 285 -30.30 -0.17 4.05
N TRP A 286 -30.11 -0.42 5.34
CA TRP A 286 -30.20 -1.77 5.91
C TRP A 286 -31.62 -2.34 5.96
N ASN A 287 -32.64 -1.50 5.75
CA ASN A 287 -34.04 -1.92 5.66
C ASN A 287 -34.42 -2.36 4.24
N GLU A 288 -33.56 -2.09 3.25
CA GLU A 288 -33.78 -2.55 1.87
C GLU A 288 -33.63 -4.08 1.80
N LYS A 289 -34.58 -4.74 1.12
CA LYS A 289 -34.54 -6.19 0.93
C LYS A 289 -33.26 -6.67 0.23
N ASP A 290 -32.79 -5.86 -0.72
CA ASP A 290 -31.52 -6.04 -1.42
C ASP A 290 -30.69 -4.76 -1.29
N TRP A 291 -30.09 -4.60 -0.11
CA TRP A 291 -29.25 -3.43 0.18
C TRP A 291 -28.05 -3.31 -0.77
N VAL A 292 -27.56 -4.41 -1.34
CA VAL A 292 -26.43 -4.41 -2.27
C VAL A 292 -26.84 -3.78 -3.58
N HIS A 293 -27.96 -4.19 -4.17
CA HIS A 293 -28.49 -3.56 -5.38
C HIS A 293 -28.80 -2.08 -5.14
N ALA A 294 -29.39 -1.73 -3.99
CA ALA A 294 -29.63 -0.35 -3.61
C ALA A 294 -28.32 0.46 -3.47
N ALA A 295 -27.22 -0.16 -2.98
CA ALA A 295 -25.92 0.47 -2.87
C ALA A 295 -25.28 0.76 -4.24
N TYR A 296 -25.33 -0.20 -5.19
CA TYR A 296 -24.89 0.02 -6.57
C TYR A 296 -25.68 1.15 -7.26
N ALA A 297 -26.98 1.29 -6.98
CA ALA A 297 -27.81 2.32 -7.59
C ALA A 297 -27.53 3.74 -7.05
N LYS A 298 -27.04 3.86 -5.80
CA LYS A 298 -26.86 5.14 -5.10
C LYS A 298 -25.42 5.64 -5.05
N GLY A 299 -24.43 4.79 -5.33
CA GLY A 299 -23.02 5.14 -5.21
C GLY A 299 -22.11 4.29 -6.10
N VAL A 300 -20.82 4.26 -5.74
CA VAL A 300 -19.79 3.47 -6.43
C VAL A 300 -19.24 2.40 -5.51
N SER A 301 -18.83 1.27 -6.08
CA SER A 301 -18.14 0.20 -5.35
C SER A 301 -16.65 0.53 -5.14
N MET A 302 -15.99 -0.26 -4.28
CA MET A 302 -14.53 -0.32 -4.19
C MET A 302 -13.87 -0.34 -5.58
N GLY A 303 -12.77 0.42 -5.74
CA GLY A 303 -12.10 0.62 -7.03
C GLY A 303 -12.64 1.78 -7.87
N GLY A 304 -13.78 2.35 -7.49
CA GLY A 304 -14.44 3.45 -8.19
C GLY A 304 -13.99 4.86 -7.77
N ASP A 305 -14.47 5.84 -8.53
CA ASP A 305 -14.37 7.26 -8.24
C ASP A 305 -15.71 7.79 -7.74
N LEU A 306 -15.71 8.51 -6.62
CA LEU A 306 -16.90 9.25 -6.19
C LEU A 306 -17.32 10.23 -7.28
N PRO A 307 -18.62 10.29 -7.63
CA PRO A 307 -19.09 11.24 -8.61
C PRO A 307 -18.89 12.66 -8.09
N ALA A 308 -18.52 13.59 -8.96
CA ALA A 308 -18.34 14.99 -8.57
C ALA A 308 -19.63 15.55 -7.94
N LYS A 309 -19.50 16.16 -6.76
CA LYS A 309 -20.59 16.85 -6.08
C LYS A 309 -20.09 18.20 -5.57
N PRO A 310 -20.69 19.32 -6.00
CA PRO A 310 -20.36 20.63 -5.45
C PRO A 310 -20.78 20.75 -3.98
N GLY A 311 -19.96 21.45 -3.20
CA GLY A 311 -20.29 21.86 -1.84
C GLY A 311 -19.59 21.05 -0.76
N LYS A 312 -20.01 21.26 0.49
CA LYS A 312 -19.30 20.78 1.68
C LYS A 312 -19.90 19.52 2.30
N GLU A 313 -20.85 18.88 1.63
CA GLU A 313 -21.47 17.65 2.14
C GLU A 313 -20.46 16.52 2.08
N ALA A 314 -20.20 15.85 3.21
CA ALA A 314 -19.24 14.76 3.29
C ALA A 314 -19.75 13.49 2.59
N PRO A 315 -18.85 12.70 1.98
CA PRO A 315 -19.22 11.40 1.46
C PRO A 315 -19.53 10.44 2.61
N SER A 316 -20.39 9.49 2.28
CA SER A 316 -20.85 8.41 3.14
C SER A 316 -20.43 7.08 2.53
N PHE A 317 -20.06 6.13 3.38
CA PHE A 317 -19.52 4.85 3.00
C PHE A 317 -20.29 3.72 3.67
N VAL A 318 -20.67 2.74 2.86
CA VAL A 318 -21.31 1.50 3.32
C VAL A 318 -20.22 0.45 3.36
N VAL A 319 -19.95 -0.10 4.54
CA VAL A 319 -19.00 -1.20 4.70
C VAL A 319 -19.69 -2.39 5.35
N TRP A 320 -19.39 -3.58 4.84
CA TRP A 320 -19.95 -4.84 5.29
C TRP A 320 -18.90 -5.94 5.20
N ALA A 321 -18.79 -6.76 6.24
CA ALA A 321 -17.94 -7.93 6.24
C ALA A 321 -18.53 -9.06 7.08
N VAL A 322 -18.20 -10.30 6.70
CA VAL A 322 -18.53 -11.52 7.44
C VAL A 322 -17.25 -12.30 7.69
N LYS A 323 -17.17 -13.02 8.80
CA LYS A 323 -16.03 -13.90 9.08
C LYS A 323 -15.83 -14.97 8.00
N ASP A 324 -14.62 -15.51 7.90
CA ASP A 324 -14.45 -16.82 7.28
C ASP A 324 -15.20 -17.87 8.12
N ALA A 325 -16.01 -18.72 7.47
CA ALA A 325 -16.79 -19.75 8.15
C ALA A 325 -15.90 -20.74 8.93
N ASP A 326 -14.66 -20.94 8.47
CA ASP A 326 -13.71 -21.90 9.04
C ASP A 326 -12.68 -21.25 9.99
N ASP A 327 -12.73 -19.93 10.22
CA ASP A 327 -11.69 -19.19 10.98
C ASP A 327 -12.27 -18.29 12.11
N GLY A 328 -11.46 -17.34 12.59
CA GLY A 328 -11.76 -16.40 13.67
C GLY A 328 -12.97 -15.50 13.39
N ASN A 329 -13.69 -15.12 14.45
CA ASN A 329 -14.66 -14.03 14.38
C ASN A 329 -13.97 -12.69 14.08
N LEU A 330 -14.74 -11.70 13.60
CA LEU A 330 -14.25 -10.36 13.30
C LEU A 330 -13.96 -9.55 14.58
N ASP A 331 -12.82 -8.88 14.63
CA ASP A 331 -12.50 -7.83 15.63
C ASP A 331 -13.18 -6.52 15.24
N ARG A 332 -12.74 -5.94 14.12
CA ARG A 332 -13.15 -4.60 13.70
C ARG A 332 -13.02 -4.37 12.20
N ILE A 333 -13.72 -3.35 11.74
CA ILE A 333 -13.56 -2.75 10.41
C ILE A 333 -12.99 -1.35 10.62
N GLN A 334 -11.92 -1.06 9.88
CA GLN A 334 -11.32 0.25 9.76
C GLN A 334 -11.61 0.83 8.38
N ILE A 335 -11.82 2.14 8.31
CA ILE A 335 -11.67 2.92 7.08
C ILE A 335 -10.37 3.70 7.19
N ILE A 336 -9.48 3.50 6.23
CA ILE A 336 -8.23 4.23 6.11
C ILE A 336 -8.41 5.28 5.03
N LYS A 337 -8.30 6.54 5.43
CA LYS A 337 -8.36 7.71 4.56
C LYS A 337 -6.95 8.20 4.31
N GLY A 338 -6.58 8.42 3.05
CA GLY A 338 -5.43 9.22 2.67
C GLY A 338 -5.90 10.51 2.00
N TRP A 339 -5.20 11.62 2.22
CA TRP A 339 -5.42 12.88 1.49
C TRP A 339 -4.11 13.61 1.22
N THR A 340 -4.14 14.61 0.34
CA THR A 340 -2.98 15.45 0.04
C THR A 340 -3.31 16.93 0.16
N LYS A 341 -2.28 17.72 0.44
CA LYS A 341 -2.33 19.18 0.43
C LYS A 341 -0.95 19.72 0.09
N ASN A 342 -0.85 20.47 -1.00
CA ASN A 342 0.41 21.06 -1.51
C ASN A 342 1.53 20.01 -1.63
N GLY A 343 1.23 18.85 -2.21
CA GLY A 343 2.19 17.77 -2.44
C GLY A 343 2.57 16.97 -1.20
N GLN A 344 2.14 17.38 0.00
CA GLN A 344 2.30 16.59 1.22
C GLN A 344 1.13 15.62 1.39
N THR A 345 1.41 14.43 1.90
CA THR A 345 0.46 13.34 2.03
C THR A 345 0.17 13.04 3.49
N PHE A 346 -1.09 12.72 3.77
CA PHE A 346 -1.55 12.45 5.13
C PHE A 346 -2.42 11.20 5.14
N GLU A 347 -2.54 10.59 6.30
CA GLU A 347 -3.48 9.51 6.53
C GLU A 347 -4.16 9.60 7.90
N LYS A 348 -5.35 8.99 7.98
CA LYS A 348 -6.07 8.77 9.22
C LYS A 348 -6.83 7.46 9.15
N ILE A 349 -6.82 6.75 10.25
CA ILE A 349 -7.47 5.46 10.42
C ILE A 349 -8.67 5.66 11.34
N TYR A 350 -9.82 5.22 10.88
CA TYR A 350 -11.07 5.28 11.65
C TYR A 350 -11.52 3.86 11.94
N ASP A 351 -11.61 3.47 13.21
CA ASP A 351 -12.38 2.29 13.61
C ASP A 351 -13.88 2.62 13.42
N VAL A 352 -14.58 1.96 12.49
CA VAL A 352 -15.96 2.32 12.12
C VAL A 352 -17.01 1.33 12.60
N ALA A 353 -16.61 0.07 12.82
CA ALA A 353 -17.41 -0.97 13.44
C ALA A 353 -16.50 -1.96 14.16
N TRP A 354 -16.88 -2.44 15.33
CA TRP A 354 -16.08 -3.40 16.10
C TRP A 354 -16.97 -4.28 16.97
N SER A 355 -16.43 -5.43 17.38
CA SER A 355 -17.13 -6.40 18.22
C SER A 355 -17.10 -6.04 19.71
N GLY A 356 -18.16 -6.43 20.42
CA GLY A 356 -18.30 -6.26 21.86
C GLY A 356 -18.48 -4.79 22.29
N ASP A 357 -18.58 -4.57 23.60
CA ASP A 357 -18.94 -3.25 24.16
C ASP A 357 -17.72 -2.34 24.42
N ARG A 358 -16.60 -2.61 23.75
CA ARG A 358 -15.37 -1.81 23.87
C ARG A 358 -15.65 -0.37 23.48
N GLN A 359 -15.17 0.56 24.30
CA GLN A 359 -15.33 1.99 24.05
C GLN A 359 -14.00 2.57 23.56
N PRO A 360 -14.02 3.40 22.50
CA PRO A 360 -12.85 4.18 22.11
C PRO A 360 -12.36 5.02 23.29
N ASP A 361 -11.04 5.10 23.44
CA ASP A 361 -10.42 5.99 24.42
C ASP A 361 -10.81 7.46 24.12
N PRO A 362 -11.34 8.23 25.08
CA PRO A 362 -11.82 9.59 24.82
C PRO A 362 -10.75 10.60 24.39
N ALA A 363 -9.48 10.35 24.72
CA ALA A 363 -8.38 11.26 24.40
C ALA A 363 -7.79 10.96 23.02
N THR A 364 -7.69 9.68 22.66
CA THR A 364 -6.99 9.22 21.46
C THR A 364 -7.94 8.75 20.36
N GLY A 365 -9.20 8.44 20.69
CA GLY A 365 -10.17 7.84 19.78
C GLY A 365 -9.91 6.38 19.43
N LYS A 366 -8.88 5.75 20.01
CA LYS A 366 -8.47 4.37 19.68
C LYS A 366 -9.36 3.35 20.37
N VAL A 367 -9.81 2.32 19.65
CA VAL A 367 -10.57 1.20 20.23
C VAL A 367 -9.59 0.19 20.86
N PRO A 368 -9.76 -0.18 22.14
CA PRO A 368 -8.94 -1.19 22.80
C PRO A 368 -8.85 -2.52 22.04
N ALA A 369 -7.75 -3.25 22.18
CA ALA A 369 -7.59 -4.57 21.55
C ALA A 369 -8.69 -5.55 22.00
N VAL A 370 -9.10 -6.47 21.11
CA VAL A 370 -10.24 -7.41 21.32
C VAL A 370 -9.96 -8.52 22.36
N GLY A 371 -8.72 -8.61 22.85
CA GLY A 371 -8.24 -9.74 23.64
C GLY A 371 -7.81 -10.93 22.76
N SER A 372 -7.45 -12.04 23.39
CA SER A 372 -7.04 -13.27 22.70
C SER A 372 -7.60 -14.50 23.41
N THR A 373 -8.10 -15.46 22.64
CA THR A 373 -8.53 -16.77 23.13
C THR A 373 -7.53 -17.88 22.79
N VAL A 374 -6.36 -17.53 22.27
CA VAL A 374 -5.37 -18.49 21.78
C VAL A 374 -4.74 -19.25 22.95
N ASP A 375 -4.84 -20.58 22.93
CA ASP A 375 -4.02 -21.49 23.72
C ASP A 375 -2.77 -21.83 22.89
N ILE A 376 -1.67 -21.12 23.16
CA ILE A 376 -0.39 -21.28 22.44
C ILE A 376 0.13 -22.71 22.55
N SER A 377 -0.04 -23.36 23.70
CA SER A 377 0.50 -24.70 23.96
C SER A 377 -0.16 -25.78 23.12
N LYS A 378 -1.45 -25.59 22.81
CA LYS A 378 -2.25 -26.53 22.01
C LYS A 378 -2.45 -26.08 20.57
N ALA A 379 -1.99 -24.87 20.22
CA ALA A 379 -2.32 -24.21 18.97
C ALA A 379 -3.84 -24.21 18.69
N THR A 380 -4.65 -23.88 19.70
CA THR A 380 -6.11 -23.78 19.56
C THR A 380 -6.60 -22.38 19.93
N TYR A 381 -7.84 -22.08 19.58
CA TYR A 381 -8.52 -20.85 19.97
C TYR A 381 -10.04 -21.10 19.99
N THR A 382 -10.82 -20.14 20.50
CA THR A 382 -12.29 -20.22 20.50
C THR A 382 -12.92 -18.96 19.94
N ASN A 383 -14.05 -19.11 19.26
CA ASN A 383 -14.83 -17.98 18.76
C ASN A 383 -15.79 -17.41 19.80
N THR A 384 -15.32 -17.30 21.06
CA THR A 384 -16.10 -16.77 22.20
C THR A 384 -16.06 -15.24 22.30
N ILE A 385 -15.14 -14.60 21.57
CA ILE A 385 -15.06 -13.15 21.34
C ILE A 385 -15.22 -12.84 19.84
N GLY A 386 -15.28 -11.56 19.47
CA GLY A 386 -15.46 -11.14 18.08
C GLY A 386 -16.93 -11.18 17.62
N ALA A 387 -17.19 -10.76 16.38
CA ALA A 387 -18.50 -10.78 15.74
C ALA A 387 -18.50 -11.65 14.46
N THR A 388 -19.62 -12.26 14.12
CA THR A 388 -19.75 -13.04 12.87
C THR A 388 -19.98 -12.15 11.64
N GLU A 389 -20.61 -10.98 11.83
CA GLU A 389 -20.88 -9.96 10.83
C GLU A 389 -20.60 -8.59 11.45
N LEU A 390 -19.96 -7.70 10.68
CA LEU A 390 -19.83 -6.28 11.01
C LEU A 390 -20.31 -5.45 9.80
N LYS A 391 -21.12 -4.43 10.06
CA LYS A 391 -21.59 -3.50 9.02
C LYS A 391 -21.85 -2.11 9.56
N LYS A 392 -21.60 -1.10 8.73
CA LYS A 392 -21.74 0.31 9.09
C LYS A 392 -21.99 1.17 7.87
N VAL A 393 -22.83 2.20 8.06
CA VAL A 393 -22.77 3.40 7.22
C VAL A 393 -21.99 4.45 7.99
N TRP A 394 -20.87 4.89 7.44
CA TRP A 394 -19.93 5.83 8.05
C TRP A 394 -19.83 7.08 7.18
N VAL A 395 -19.83 8.25 7.80
CA VAL A 395 -19.65 9.54 7.12
C VAL A 395 -18.29 10.08 7.51
N ASP A 396 -17.52 10.59 6.55
CA ASP A 396 -16.21 11.19 6.82
C ASP A 396 -16.35 12.47 7.65
N PRO A 397 -15.94 12.47 8.93
CA PRO A 397 -16.11 13.63 9.80
C PRO A 397 -15.10 14.75 9.52
N ASP A 398 -14.01 14.43 8.82
CA ASP A 398 -12.89 15.34 8.53
C ASP A 398 -12.81 15.63 7.02
N PHE A 399 -13.94 15.55 6.31
CA PHE A 399 -13.99 15.78 4.87
C PHE A 399 -13.69 17.24 4.53
N ASP A 400 -12.73 17.43 3.62
CA ASP A 400 -12.45 18.72 2.99
C ASP A 400 -12.67 18.56 1.48
N PRO A 401 -13.69 19.23 0.89
CA PRO A 401 -14.01 19.08 -0.53
C PRO A 401 -12.89 19.60 -1.44
N ALA A 402 -11.95 20.39 -0.92
CA ALA A 402 -10.83 20.94 -1.69
C ALA A 402 -9.62 20.00 -1.77
N GLN A 403 -9.64 18.85 -1.09
CA GLN A 403 -8.51 17.91 -1.05
C GLN A 403 -8.82 16.66 -1.86
N HIS A 404 -7.86 16.20 -2.67
CA HIS A 404 -7.92 14.83 -3.17
C HIS A 404 -7.84 13.86 -1.99
N ALA A 405 -8.61 12.78 -2.06
CA ALA A 405 -8.63 11.75 -1.04
C ALA A 405 -8.86 10.35 -1.62
N PHE A 406 -8.46 9.33 -0.87
CA PHE A 406 -8.86 7.94 -1.11
C PHE A 406 -9.28 7.28 0.20
N TYR A 407 -10.13 6.26 0.09
CA TYR A 407 -10.70 5.53 1.21
C TYR A 407 -10.68 4.04 0.89
N TYR A 408 -10.09 3.21 1.75
CA TYR A 408 -10.25 1.76 1.67
C TYR A 408 -10.57 1.17 3.05
N ALA A 409 -11.21 0.01 3.06
CA ALA A 409 -11.55 -0.69 4.27
C ALA A 409 -10.51 -1.77 4.58
N ARG A 410 -10.13 -1.87 5.86
CA ARG A 410 -9.38 -3.00 6.41
C ARG A 410 -10.25 -3.72 7.43
N VAL A 411 -10.43 -5.02 7.25
CA VAL A 411 -11.20 -5.87 8.18
C VAL A 411 -10.22 -6.73 8.94
N LEU A 412 -10.33 -6.77 10.27
CA LEU A 412 -9.48 -7.57 11.15
C LEU A 412 -10.31 -8.67 11.80
N GLN A 413 -9.76 -9.88 11.89
CA GLN A 413 -10.30 -10.93 12.76
C GLN A 413 -9.59 -10.96 14.12
N ILE A 414 -10.18 -11.67 15.07
CA ILE A 414 -9.58 -11.93 16.37
C ILE A 414 -8.25 -12.71 16.22
N PRO A 415 -7.33 -12.63 17.20
CA PRO A 415 -6.09 -13.39 17.14
C PRO A 415 -6.31 -14.91 17.01
N THR A 416 -5.57 -15.55 16.11
CA THR A 416 -5.49 -17.00 15.94
C THR A 416 -4.04 -17.47 16.04
N PRO A 417 -3.77 -18.78 16.27
CA PRO A 417 -2.41 -19.29 16.25
C PRO A 417 -1.78 -19.10 14.87
N ARG A 418 -0.53 -18.66 14.82
CA ARG A 418 0.26 -18.64 13.58
C ARG A 418 0.61 -20.06 13.16
N TRP A 419 0.87 -20.31 11.87
CA TRP A 419 1.26 -21.62 11.34
C TRP A 419 2.46 -22.21 12.09
N SER A 420 3.41 -21.37 12.51
CA SER A 420 4.60 -21.80 13.25
C SER A 420 4.24 -22.34 14.64
N THR A 421 3.15 -21.85 15.23
CA THR A 421 2.59 -22.37 16.50
C THR A 421 1.91 -23.73 16.28
N TYR A 422 1.20 -23.91 15.16
CA TYR A 422 0.62 -25.21 14.79
C TYR A 422 1.70 -26.28 14.57
N ASP A 423 2.76 -25.95 13.83
CA ASP A 423 3.88 -26.86 13.61
C ASP A 423 4.62 -27.18 14.91
N ALA A 424 4.85 -26.19 15.79
CA ALA A 424 5.51 -26.40 17.07
C ALA A 424 4.70 -27.33 17.99
N ALA A 425 3.38 -27.15 18.06
CA ALA A 425 2.48 -28.04 18.79
C ALA A 425 2.47 -29.47 18.22
N LYS A 426 2.49 -29.61 16.89
CA LYS A 426 2.57 -30.92 16.21
C LYS A 426 3.87 -31.66 16.51
N LEU A 427 4.99 -30.94 16.62
CA LEU A 427 6.30 -31.50 16.95
C LEU A 427 6.58 -31.60 18.46
N GLN A 428 5.69 -31.07 19.30
CA GLN A 428 5.87 -31.00 20.75
C GLN A 428 7.14 -30.23 21.17
N VAL A 429 7.44 -29.13 20.47
CA VAL A 429 8.54 -28.21 20.78
C VAL A 429 7.99 -26.82 21.15
N PRO A 430 8.77 -25.97 21.85
CA PRO A 430 8.36 -24.58 22.08
C PRO A 430 8.20 -23.81 20.76
N PRO A 431 7.20 -22.90 20.65
CA PRO A 431 7.13 -21.98 19.51
C PRO A 431 8.42 -21.16 19.35
N PRO A 432 8.87 -20.88 18.12
CA PRO A 432 10.04 -20.06 17.89
C PRO A 432 9.88 -18.65 18.49
N ALA A 433 10.97 -18.12 19.06
CA ALA A 433 10.94 -16.85 19.80
C ALA A 433 11.10 -15.61 18.91
N ASP A 434 11.55 -15.78 17.67
CA ASP A 434 11.82 -14.73 16.67
C ASP A 434 10.62 -14.38 15.80
N VAL A 435 9.50 -15.11 15.93
CA VAL A 435 8.22 -14.80 15.29
C VAL A 435 7.08 -14.83 16.28
N SER A 436 6.01 -14.09 15.99
CA SER A 436 4.83 -14.08 16.85
C SER A 436 4.14 -15.45 16.89
N ALA A 437 3.76 -15.90 18.09
CA ALA A 437 2.97 -17.12 18.26
C ALA A 437 1.51 -16.98 17.78
N THR A 438 1.05 -15.75 17.53
CA THR A 438 -0.31 -15.44 17.10
C THR A 438 -0.32 -14.49 15.91
N VAL A 439 -1.39 -14.52 15.13
CA VAL A 439 -1.60 -13.66 13.96
C VAL A 439 -3.03 -13.11 13.97
N GLN A 440 -3.22 -11.93 13.39
CA GLN A 440 -4.55 -11.35 13.16
C GLN A 440 -4.74 -11.17 11.65
N GLU A 441 -5.37 -12.18 11.06
CA GLU A 441 -5.72 -12.19 9.64
C GLU A 441 -6.69 -11.06 9.29
N ARG A 442 -6.72 -10.71 8.01
CA ARG A 442 -7.37 -9.48 7.55
C ARG A 442 -7.74 -9.49 6.08
N ALA A 443 -8.58 -8.53 5.72
CA ALA A 443 -8.93 -8.21 4.34
C ALA A 443 -8.74 -6.71 4.05
N TRP A 444 -8.42 -6.38 2.80
CA TRP A 444 -8.24 -5.02 2.31
C TRP A 444 -9.02 -4.81 1.02
N THR A 445 -9.92 -3.82 1.00
CA THR A 445 -10.63 -3.47 -0.23
C THR A 445 -9.76 -2.65 -1.16
N SER A 446 -10.07 -2.66 -2.46
CA SER A 446 -9.58 -1.59 -3.34
C SER A 446 -10.07 -0.21 -2.87
N PRO A 447 -9.31 0.88 -3.10
CA PRO A 447 -9.74 2.21 -2.67
C PRO A 447 -10.90 2.75 -3.50
N ILE A 448 -11.74 3.55 -2.85
CA ILE A 448 -12.64 4.51 -3.49
C ILE A 448 -11.94 5.88 -3.48
N TRP A 449 -11.97 6.56 -4.61
CA TRP A 449 -11.23 7.80 -4.83
C TRP A 449 -12.16 9.02 -4.82
N TYR A 450 -11.66 10.15 -4.34
CA TYR A 450 -12.29 11.46 -4.42
C TYR A 450 -11.34 12.45 -5.09
N SER A 451 -11.87 13.23 -6.02
CA SER A 451 -11.17 14.37 -6.62
C SER A 451 -12.04 15.62 -6.48
N PRO A 452 -11.47 16.75 -6.00
CA PRO A 452 -12.16 18.03 -5.97
C PRO A 452 -12.68 18.41 -7.36
N ASN A 453 -13.86 19.03 -7.42
CA ASN A 453 -14.29 19.67 -8.65
C ASN A 453 -13.56 21.01 -8.84
N ALA A 454 -13.69 21.60 -10.03
CA ALA A 454 -12.96 22.82 -10.39
C ALA A 454 -13.31 24.05 -9.52
N GLU A 455 -14.51 24.10 -8.92
CA GLU A 455 -14.89 25.19 -8.01
C GLU A 455 -14.38 24.94 -6.60
N ASP A 456 -14.49 23.72 -6.09
CA ASP A 456 -13.98 23.35 -4.76
C ASP A 456 -12.45 23.38 -4.70
N GLY A 457 -11.77 23.05 -5.81
CA GLY A 457 -10.32 23.22 -5.93
C GLY A 457 -9.85 24.67 -5.92
N LYS A 458 -10.74 25.66 -6.12
CA LYS A 458 -10.43 27.09 -5.95
C LYS A 458 -10.66 27.57 -4.51
N LEU A 459 -11.32 26.77 -3.66
CA LEU A 459 -11.60 27.15 -2.27
C LEU A 459 -10.34 27.19 -1.40
N THR A 460 -9.26 26.55 -1.84
CA THR A 460 -7.94 26.61 -1.20
C THR A 460 -6.99 27.48 -2.03
N ALA A 461 -6.27 28.38 -1.36
CA ALA A 461 -5.15 29.06 -1.99
C ALA A 461 -4.11 28.01 -2.38
N ARG A 462 -3.80 27.90 -3.69
CA ARG A 462 -2.75 27.01 -4.19
C ARG A 462 -1.46 27.26 -3.40
N GLY A 463 -0.83 26.19 -2.92
CA GLY A 463 0.51 26.27 -2.33
C GLY A 463 1.50 26.93 -3.29
N LYS A 464 2.46 27.66 -2.73
CA LYS A 464 3.54 28.27 -3.51
C LYS A 464 4.41 27.18 -4.12
N THR A 465 4.81 27.33 -5.37
CA THR A 465 5.71 26.39 -6.06
C THR A 465 7.09 26.99 -6.29
N ILE A 466 8.05 26.13 -6.62
CA ILE A 466 9.40 26.56 -7.02
C ILE A 466 9.35 27.49 -8.24
N ASP A 467 8.43 27.27 -9.19
CA ASP A 467 8.31 28.12 -10.38
C ASP A 467 7.74 29.51 -10.03
N ASP A 468 6.82 29.59 -9.07
CA ASP A 468 6.35 30.87 -8.52
C ASP A 468 7.52 31.62 -7.87
N LEU A 469 8.33 30.93 -7.03
CA LEU A 469 9.52 31.51 -6.41
C LEU A 469 10.53 32.06 -7.43
N LYS A 470 10.82 31.30 -8.48
CA LYS A 470 11.75 31.72 -9.54
C LYS A 470 11.23 32.96 -10.26
N THR A 471 9.93 33.01 -10.54
CA THR A 471 9.27 34.17 -11.17
C THR A 471 9.34 35.40 -10.28
N GLU A 472 9.27 35.22 -8.96
CA GLU A 472 9.40 36.27 -7.95
C GLU A 472 10.87 36.64 -7.64
N GLY A 473 11.85 36.07 -8.36
CA GLY A 473 13.27 36.40 -8.25
C GLY A 473 14.02 35.74 -7.09
N ALA A 474 13.43 34.72 -6.44
CA ALA A 474 14.10 33.97 -5.39
C ALA A 474 15.28 33.16 -5.97
N LYS A 475 16.34 33.00 -5.18
CA LYS A 475 17.57 32.29 -5.59
C LYS A 475 17.81 31.08 -4.70
N ALA A 476 18.03 29.91 -5.31
CA ALA A 476 18.49 28.74 -4.58
C ALA A 476 19.89 29.00 -4.01
N LEU A 477 20.13 28.53 -2.78
CA LEU A 477 21.44 28.62 -2.14
C LEU A 477 22.44 27.64 -2.79
N THR A 478 23.68 28.09 -2.97
CA THR A 478 24.78 27.21 -3.39
C THR A 478 25.24 26.30 -2.25
N ASN A 479 26.10 25.32 -2.54
CA ASN A 479 26.71 24.46 -1.51
C ASN A 479 27.39 25.30 -0.42
N GLU A 480 28.17 26.31 -0.81
CA GLU A 480 28.91 27.16 0.12
C GLU A 480 27.96 27.99 1.00
N GLN A 481 26.87 28.50 0.41
CA GLN A 481 25.86 29.26 1.14
C GLN A 481 25.09 28.37 2.10
N LEU A 482 24.68 27.17 1.67
CA LEU A 482 24.04 26.17 2.55
C LEU A 482 24.96 25.76 3.69
N GLN A 483 26.24 25.52 3.41
CA GLN A 483 27.23 25.13 4.41
C GLN A 483 27.39 26.22 5.47
N ALA A 484 27.53 27.47 5.03
CA ALA A 484 27.58 28.61 5.93
C ALA A 484 26.26 28.83 6.69
N TYR A 485 25.12 28.48 6.11
CA TYR A 485 23.79 28.71 6.71
C TYR A 485 23.40 27.63 7.73
N VAL A 486 23.72 26.36 7.47
CA VAL A 486 23.17 25.20 8.18
C VAL A 486 24.19 24.53 9.11
N VAL A 487 25.43 24.35 8.68
CA VAL A 487 26.39 23.48 9.38
C VAL A 487 26.81 24.08 10.72
N GLY A 488 26.75 23.26 11.77
CA GLY A 488 27.07 23.63 13.15
C GLY A 488 26.00 24.49 13.84
N LYS A 489 24.80 24.60 13.26
CA LYS A 489 23.73 25.51 13.74
C LYS A 489 22.44 24.77 14.05
N THR A 490 21.61 25.43 14.84
CA THR A 490 20.20 25.05 15.02
C THR A 490 19.36 25.82 14.03
N ILE A 491 18.57 25.11 13.23
CA ILE A 491 17.69 25.67 12.22
C ILE A 491 16.25 25.48 12.66
N LYS A 492 15.53 26.58 12.78
CA LYS A 492 14.09 26.60 12.97
C LYS A 492 13.41 26.44 11.61
N VAL A 493 12.50 25.48 11.53
CA VAL A 493 11.74 25.18 10.31
C VAL A 493 10.26 25.27 10.65
N ARG A 494 9.47 26.01 9.87
CA ARG A 494 8.02 25.98 9.96
C ARG A 494 7.43 25.36 8.71
N ASN A 495 6.63 24.32 8.89
CA ASN A 495 5.83 23.76 7.81
C ASN A 495 4.58 24.62 7.62
N THR A 496 4.42 25.24 6.45
CA THR A 496 3.32 26.16 6.16
C THR A 496 2.00 25.44 5.91
N VAL A 497 2.02 24.11 5.68
CA VAL A 497 0.83 23.31 5.38
C VAL A 497 0.11 22.86 6.66
N THR A 498 0.84 22.42 7.69
CA THR A 498 0.28 22.12 9.03
C THR A 498 0.41 23.24 10.04
N GLY A 499 1.35 24.16 9.85
CA GLY A 499 1.71 25.16 10.84
C GLY A 499 2.72 24.65 11.89
N GLN A 500 3.11 23.37 11.85
CA GLN A 500 4.07 22.80 12.80
C GLN A 500 5.44 23.48 12.68
N THR A 501 6.12 23.62 13.81
CA THR A 501 7.47 24.18 13.92
C THR A 501 8.45 23.16 14.47
N PHE A 502 9.67 23.18 13.96
CA PHE A 502 10.74 22.25 14.28
C PHE A 502 12.01 23.01 14.58
N GLU A 503 12.80 22.52 15.53
CA GLU A 503 14.18 22.96 15.71
C GLU A 503 15.11 21.78 15.40
N ILE A 504 16.00 21.98 14.45
CA ILE A 504 16.86 20.92 13.91
C ILE A 504 18.32 21.35 14.08
N VAL A 505 19.08 20.58 14.84
CA VAL A 505 20.54 20.76 14.96
C VAL A 505 21.20 20.05 13.79
N TYR A 506 22.07 20.75 13.08
CA TYR A 506 22.94 20.18 12.05
C TYR A 506 24.38 20.21 12.55
N GLY A 507 24.89 19.07 13.00
CA GLY A 507 26.22 18.91 13.57
C GLY A 507 27.32 19.00 12.52
N ASN A 508 28.54 19.36 12.96
CA ASN A 508 29.74 19.38 12.11
C ASN A 508 30.21 17.96 11.70
N ASP A 509 29.63 16.93 12.32
CA ASP A 509 29.88 15.51 12.10
C ASP A 509 29.02 14.91 10.97
N GLY A 510 28.24 15.74 10.26
CA GLY A 510 27.32 15.29 9.22
C GLY A 510 26.08 14.60 9.78
N GLN A 511 25.78 14.78 11.07
CA GLN A 511 24.58 14.28 11.71
C GLN A 511 23.60 15.41 12.01
N ARG A 512 22.31 15.15 11.81
CA ARG A 512 21.24 16.08 12.19
C ARG A 512 20.29 15.44 13.19
N SER A 513 19.75 16.26 14.08
CA SER A 513 18.77 15.83 15.09
C SER A 513 17.67 16.87 15.24
N VAL A 514 16.42 16.42 15.23
CA VAL A 514 15.30 17.28 15.59
C VAL A 514 15.17 17.27 17.11
N ILE A 515 15.29 18.45 17.72
CA ILE A 515 15.36 18.62 19.18
C ILE A 515 14.07 19.18 19.80
N SER A 516 13.19 19.74 18.97
CA SER A 516 11.93 20.35 19.41
C SER A 516 10.88 20.28 18.30
N VAL A 517 9.63 20.00 18.66
CA VAL A 517 8.43 20.11 17.81
C VAL A 517 7.42 20.98 18.56
N ASP A 518 6.96 22.06 17.93
CA ASP A 518 6.02 23.03 18.51
C ASP A 518 6.43 23.55 19.90
N GLY A 519 7.74 23.75 20.08
CA GLY A 519 8.34 24.24 21.32
C GLY A 519 8.37 23.23 22.46
N LYS A 520 8.04 21.96 22.20
CA LYS A 520 8.08 20.88 23.17
C LYS A 520 9.14 19.85 22.79
N PRO A 521 9.68 19.12 23.78
CA PRO A 521 10.33 17.85 23.49
C PRO A 521 9.39 17.01 22.63
N PRO A 522 9.85 16.52 21.49
CA PRO A 522 9.02 15.73 20.59
C PRO A 522 8.49 14.48 21.30
N SER A 523 7.21 14.16 21.15
CA SER A 523 6.65 12.89 21.63
C SER A 523 6.61 11.80 20.55
N ASP A 524 6.53 10.54 20.95
CA ASP A 524 6.39 9.39 20.04
C ASP A 524 5.14 9.58 19.17
N GLY A 525 5.31 9.64 17.83
CA GLY A 525 4.20 9.81 16.89
C GLY A 525 4.03 11.21 16.27
N GLU A 526 4.51 12.27 16.92
CA GLU A 526 4.31 13.67 16.46
C GLU A 526 5.10 14.04 15.18
N TYR A 527 6.07 13.21 14.79
CA TYR A 527 6.98 13.43 13.66
C TYR A 527 6.41 13.13 12.27
N LEU A 528 5.27 12.44 12.20
CA LEU A 528 5.16 11.39 11.19
C LEU A 528 4.27 11.71 10.00
N ASN A 529 3.64 12.88 10.01
CA ASN A 529 2.88 13.33 8.85
C ASN A 529 3.71 14.18 7.88
N MET A 530 4.90 14.67 8.25
CA MET A 530 5.56 15.69 7.42
C MET A 530 7.08 15.75 7.45
N LEU A 531 7.84 15.16 8.38
CA LEU A 531 9.31 15.18 8.27
C LEU A 531 9.98 13.83 8.03
N HIS A 532 9.24 12.72 8.20
CA HIS A 532 9.63 11.30 8.08
C HIS A 532 11.01 10.89 8.67
N GLY A 533 11.08 9.72 9.30
CA GLY A 533 12.24 8.81 9.35
C GLY A 533 13.49 9.11 10.20
N GLY A 534 13.50 10.09 11.09
CA GLY A 534 14.40 10.03 12.23
C GLY A 534 13.67 9.34 13.38
N GLN A 535 14.19 8.23 13.91
CA GLN A 535 13.77 7.79 15.25
C GLN A 535 14.12 8.90 16.25
N PHE A 536 13.26 9.14 17.23
CA PHE A 536 13.52 10.15 18.27
C PHE A 536 14.91 9.98 18.88
N GLY A 537 15.70 11.07 18.92
CA GLY A 537 17.04 11.05 19.49
C GLY A 537 18.08 10.25 18.70
N VAL A 538 17.71 9.69 17.54
CA VAL A 538 18.64 9.00 16.63
C VAL A 538 19.09 10.02 15.59
N PRO A 539 20.37 10.43 15.61
CA PRO A 539 20.89 11.33 14.59
C PRO A 539 20.74 10.70 13.21
N ALA A 540 20.29 11.49 12.24
CA ALA A 540 20.23 11.10 10.85
C ALA A 540 21.39 11.73 10.09
N SER A 541 22.02 10.99 9.19
CA SER A 541 23.04 11.57 8.32
C SER A 541 22.42 12.62 7.39
N TYR A 542 23.17 13.70 7.19
CA TYR A 542 22.91 14.70 6.18
C TYR A 542 24.19 15.06 5.42
N GLU A 543 24.03 15.46 4.17
CA GLU A 543 25.10 16.03 3.36
C GLU A 543 24.57 17.24 2.58
N ILE A 544 25.49 18.09 2.12
CA ILE A 544 25.19 19.16 1.19
C ILE A 544 25.80 18.78 -0.15
N LYS A 545 24.95 18.66 -1.16
CA LYS A 545 25.33 18.17 -2.48
C LYS A 545 24.49 18.84 -3.55
N ASP A 546 25.14 19.28 -4.62
CA ASP A 546 24.49 19.86 -5.81
C ASP A 546 23.49 21.01 -5.53
N GLY A 547 23.72 21.80 -4.49
CA GLY A 547 22.84 22.91 -4.07
C GLY A 547 21.67 22.46 -3.18
N HIS A 548 21.72 21.23 -2.69
CA HIS A 548 20.66 20.62 -1.87
C HIS A 548 21.18 20.17 -0.52
N LEU A 549 20.32 20.26 0.48
CA LEU A 549 20.48 19.57 1.74
C LEU A 549 19.88 18.17 1.58
N VAL A 550 20.72 17.16 1.51
CA VAL A 550 20.32 15.76 1.34
C VAL A 550 20.31 15.09 2.71
N THR A 551 19.24 14.38 3.02
CA THR A 551 19.14 13.59 4.25
C THR A 551 18.56 12.21 3.95
N THR A 552 18.80 11.23 4.82
CA THR A 552 18.34 9.84 4.66
C THR A 552 17.26 9.48 5.68
N LEU A 553 16.17 8.84 5.25
CA LEU A 553 14.96 8.53 6.00
C LEU A 553 14.49 7.18 5.47
N GLY A 554 14.42 6.17 6.35
CA GLY A 554 14.14 4.79 5.94
C GLY A 554 15.12 4.27 4.86
N GLY A 555 16.38 4.72 4.89
CA GLY A 555 17.42 4.33 3.93
C GLY A 555 17.29 4.96 2.52
N SER A 556 16.37 5.89 2.31
CA SER A 556 16.20 6.61 1.05
C SER A 556 16.65 8.06 1.20
N PRO A 557 17.38 8.64 0.23
CA PRO A 557 17.70 10.07 0.24
C PRO A 557 16.48 10.90 -0.20
N PHE A 558 16.30 12.08 0.38
CA PHE A 558 15.52 13.17 -0.22
C PHE A 558 16.27 14.47 -0.05
N GLU A 559 16.06 15.31 -1.04
CA GLU A 559 16.69 16.59 -1.23
C GLU A 559 15.75 17.70 -0.77
N ALA A 560 16.29 18.64 0.00
CA ALA A 560 15.65 19.91 0.30
C ALA A 560 16.45 21.05 -0.35
N THR A 561 15.77 21.86 -1.16
CA THR A 561 16.36 23.07 -1.77
C THR A 561 15.94 24.27 -0.95
N VAL A 562 16.91 25.06 -0.47
CA VAL A 562 16.65 26.30 0.25
C VAL A 562 16.80 27.48 -0.71
N PHE A 563 15.83 28.38 -0.70
CA PHE A 563 15.80 29.60 -1.50
C PHE A 563 15.85 30.82 -0.59
N GLU A 564 16.62 31.82 -0.99
CA GLU A 564 16.56 33.18 -0.43
C GLU A 564 15.53 34.00 -1.21
N GLN A 565 14.64 34.65 -0.48
CA GLN A 565 13.62 35.54 -1.00
C GLN A 565 13.42 36.73 -0.05
N ASN A 566 13.82 37.92 -0.50
CA ASN A 566 13.63 39.19 0.23
C ASN A 566 14.18 39.15 1.67
N GLY A 567 15.35 38.55 1.86
CA GLY A 567 16.00 38.41 3.18
C GLY A 567 15.40 37.31 4.07
N LYS A 568 14.46 36.51 3.56
CA LYS A 568 13.92 35.32 4.23
C LYS A 568 14.34 34.06 3.48
N TYR A 569 14.36 32.92 4.18
CA TYR A 569 14.65 31.64 3.56
C TYR A 569 13.42 30.74 3.59
N VAL A 570 13.16 30.11 2.45
CA VAL A 570 12.10 29.11 2.28
C VAL A 570 12.69 27.86 1.68
N ALA A 571 12.07 26.70 1.87
CA ALA A 571 12.54 25.46 1.30
C ALA A 571 11.44 24.63 0.65
N ALA A 572 11.86 23.86 -0.35
CA ALA A 572 11.05 22.88 -1.06
C ALA A 572 11.71 21.51 -0.96
N ARG A 573 10.91 20.47 -0.72
CA ARG A 573 11.41 19.08 -0.70
C ARG A 573 11.06 18.37 -1.99
N SER A 574 11.99 17.54 -2.45
CA SER A 574 11.83 16.68 -3.64
C SER A 574 10.56 15.82 -3.59
N SER A 575 10.27 15.23 -2.43
CA SER A 575 9.08 14.39 -2.20
C SER A 575 7.75 15.16 -2.12
N GLU A 576 7.76 16.48 -2.32
CA GLU A 576 6.55 17.34 -2.34
C GLU A 576 6.34 17.97 -3.72
N PHE A 577 6.94 17.38 -4.75
CA PHE A 577 6.59 17.60 -6.15
C PHE A 577 6.62 19.07 -6.61
N GLY A 578 7.53 19.85 -6.03
CA GLY A 578 7.76 21.25 -6.42
C GLY A 578 7.05 22.30 -5.56
N TYR A 579 6.32 21.89 -4.52
CA TYR A 579 5.76 22.83 -3.54
C TYR A 579 6.81 23.33 -2.55
N VAL A 580 6.64 24.60 -2.15
CA VAL A 580 7.48 25.31 -1.19
C VAL A 580 6.70 25.40 0.11
N ASN A 581 6.93 24.43 0.98
CA ASN A 581 6.14 24.27 2.20
C ASN A 581 6.89 24.63 3.49
N TYR A 582 8.11 25.15 3.39
CA TYR A 582 8.95 25.40 4.58
C TYR A 582 9.42 26.85 4.62
N GLU A 583 9.25 27.48 5.77
CA GLU A 583 9.99 28.68 6.17
C GLU A 583 11.18 28.23 7.01
N VAL A 584 12.37 28.76 6.75
CA VAL A 584 13.63 28.32 7.37
C VAL A 584 14.36 29.50 7.99
N GLU A 585 14.77 29.38 9.24
CA GLU A 585 15.46 30.44 9.98
C GLU A 585 16.59 29.85 10.82
N ALA A 586 17.82 30.34 10.64
CA ALA A 586 18.92 29.98 11.51
C ALA A 586 18.73 30.62 12.90
N VAL A 587 18.71 29.78 13.93
CA VAL A 587 18.75 30.21 15.33
C VAL A 587 20.22 30.50 15.68
N LYS A 588 20.47 31.68 16.23
CA LYS A 588 21.82 32.17 16.56
C LYS A 588 22.59 31.26 17.50
#